data_AF-A0A1F9HMQ3-F1
#
_entry.id   AF-A0A1F9HMQ3-F1
#
_cell.length_a   1.000
_cell.length_b   1.000
_cell.length_c   1.000
_cell.angle_alpha   90.00
_cell.angle_beta   90.00
_cell.angle_gamma   90.00
#
_symmetry.space_group_name_H-M   'P 1'
#
loop_
_entity.id
_entity.type
_entity.pdbx_description
1 polymer ?
#
loop_
_entity_poly.entity_id
_entity_poly.type
_entity_poly.pdbx_seq_one_letter_code
_entity_poly.pdbx_strand_id
1 'polypeptide(L)'
;MSDYQKRITATFLKHCSQDKAYEWLSANSKSLGRLEGGFSHKYGEPARERKVLEYLLLRRKNPLIALGLAQFACTPHVLRTIFARGGPGVRCAVLANPFLFGSSLFREVIDLRKVVIRGNRRELEALAVNAHLPDQFYEHLISRTEYFTELDDRNYKFMLYRLGDNARLSVPYDETFLDGYSDYRYHEVFTAAWQLCATVPTTQEWAAVLDHLLHKAQSPVGFKEVGQVIERWRIDPPKTEDDRYYYPGDAFYLRSRLADLLEADEQLLNSPDLALRQSFYRRFSPWKFKNWPEFLGKDSEEFVQEAVCGNLSLWQSHEERDRLQRVAWDCPDPDSGMMMPNIYRGREKSLREEHPEWFQDEDDKYSKEPSAVARRMEKLLKSIDEKLDSLTVEQERSPKK
;
A
#
# COMPACT_ATOMS: atom_id res chain seq x y z
N MET A 1 30.76 21.91 9.21
CA MET A 1 30.52 22.76 10.39
C MET A 1 31.87 23.29 10.88
N SER A 2 31.99 24.53 11.37
CA SER A 2 33.27 25.05 11.87
C SER A 2 33.68 24.39 13.20
N ASP A 3 34.98 24.36 13.54
CA ASP A 3 35.44 23.73 14.79
C ASP A 3 34.90 24.38 16.07
N TYR A 4 34.63 25.69 16.06
CA TYR A 4 33.99 26.36 17.20
C TYR A 4 32.52 25.95 17.34
N GLN A 5 31.78 25.82 16.22
CA GLN A 5 30.39 25.36 16.23
C GLN A 5 30.30 23.93 16.76
N LYS A 6 31.27 23.06 16.45
CA LYS A 6 31.36 21.69 17.01
C LYS A 6 31.42 21.71 18.53
N ARG A 7 32.26 22.57 19.10
CA ARG A 7 32.41 22.69 20.56
C ARG A 7 31.13 23.24 21.20
N ILE A 8 30.47 24.20 20.56
CA ILE A 8 29.18 24.73 21.02
C ILE A 8 28.12 23.63 21.03
N THR A 9 27.96 22.90 19.92
CA THR A 9 26.97 21.80 19.81
C THR A 9 27.26 20.67 20.79
N ALA A 10 28.52 20.27 20.95
CA ALA A 10 28.90 19.24 21.92
C ALA A 10 28.57 19.67 23.37
N THR A 11 28.87 20.93 23.73
CA THR A 11 28.52 21.49 25.04
C THR A 11 27.00 21.55 25.23
N PHE A 12 26.25 21.99 24.22
CA PHE A 12 24.78 22.01 24.24
C PHE A 12 24.22 20.61 24.47
N LEU A 13 24.61 19.61 23.67
CA LEU A 13 24.10 18.23 23.77
C LEU A 13 24.46 17.55 25.10
N LYS A 14 25.58 17.96 25.71
CA LYS A 14 25.98 17.49 27.04
C LYS A 14 25.05 17.99 28.14
N HIS A 15 24.51 19.21 28.01
CA HIS A 15 23.80 19.90 29.09
C HIS A 15 22.30 20.15 28.85
N CYS A 16 21.81 20.03 27.61
CA CYS A 16 20.40 20.25 27.29
C CYS A 16 19.47 19.21 27.92
N SER A 17 18.16 19.48 27.95
CA SER A 17 17.15 18.50 28.37
C SER A 17 17.14 17.27 27.45
N GLN A 18 16.51 16.19 27.92
CA GLN A 18 16.33 14.97 27.13
C GLN A 18 15.49 15.22 25.87
N ASP A 19 14.48 16.08 25.96
CA ASP A 19 13.58 16.40 24.84
C ASP A 19 14.33 17.15 23.74
N LYS A 20 15.14 18.15 24.12
CA LYS A 20 16.00 18.88 23.18
C LYS A 20 17.05 18.00 22.51
N ALA A 21 17.58 17.00 23.23
CA ALA A 21 18.49 16.02 22.64
C ALA A 21 17.79 15.10 21.63
N TYR A 22 16.55 14.68 21.94
CA TYR A 22 15.72 13.89 21.03
C TYR A 22 15.34 14.68 19.77
N GLU A 23 14.87 15.91 19.95
CA GLU A 23 14.58 16.85 18.86
C GLU A 23 15.79 17.07 17.97
N TRP A 24 16.97 17.26 18.56
CA TRP A 24 18.22 17.40 17.81
C TRP A 24 18.51 16.16 16.96
N LEU A 25 18.38 14.95 17.53
CA LEU A 25 18.56 13.69 16.79
C LEU A 25 17.58 13.56 15.61
N SER A 26 16.31 13.90 15.83
CA SER A 26 15.26 13.86 14.81
C SER A 26 15.47 14.90 13.70
N ALA A 27 15.88 16.12 14.05
CA ALA A 27 16.13 17.17 13.07
C ALA A 27 17.36 16.86 12.20
N ASN A 28 18.41 16.31 12.80
CA ASN A 28 19.66 16.01 12.10
C ASN A 28 19.61 14.67 11.34
N SER A 29 18.63 13.80 11.56
CA SER A 29 18.41 12.62 10.71
C SER A 29 17.87 12.99 9.34
N LYS A 30 16.89 13.91 9.30
CA LYS A 30 16.25 14.38 8.05
C LYS A 30 17.22 15.06 7.08
N SER A 31 18.25 15.73 7.58
CA SER A 31 19.24 16.43 6.76
C SER A 31 20.18 15.50 5.97
N LEU A 32 20.22 14.19 6.27
CA LEU A 32 20.98 13.20 5.49
C LEU A 32 20.10 12.44 4.47
N GLY A 33 18.78 12.65 4.48
CA GLY A 33 17.80 11.88 3.69
C GLY A 33 17.27 12.57 2.43
N ARG A 34 17.76 13.76 2.07
CA ARG A 34 17.44 14.42 0.79
C ARG A 34 18.66 14.43 -0.12
N LEU A 35 18.85 13.35 -0.87
CA LEU A 35 19.36 13.45 -2.23
C LEU A 35 18.16 13.21 -3.13
N GLU A 36 17.67 14.28 -3.75
CA GLU A 36 16.67 14.24 -4.81
C GLU A 36 17.26 13.48 -6.01
N GLY A 37 16.53 12.48 -6.51
CA GLY A 37 16.80 11.81 -7.78
C GLY A 37 17.46 10.44 -7.70
N GLY A 38 16.67 9.41 -8.02
CA GLY A 38 17.14 8.07 -8.38
C GLY A 38 17.32 7.12 -7.21
N PHE A 39 16.89 5.86 -7.41
CA PHE A 39 16.90 4.72 -6.50
C PHE A 39 18.31 4.24 -6.05
N SER A 40 19.27 5.15 -5.90
CA SER A 40 20.48 4.90 -5.14
C SER A 40 20.21 5.23 -3.67
N HIS A 41 19.77 4.23 -2.90
CA HIS A 41 19.73 4.28 -1.43
C HIS A 41 21.13 4.34 -0.80
N LYS A 42 22.02 5.21 -1.29
CA LYS A 42 23.24 5.58 -0.59
C LYS A 42 22.89 6.69 0.40
N TYR A 43 22.48 6.29 1.59
CA TYR A 43 22.61 7.18 2.75
C TYR A 43 24.10 7.56 2.82
N GLY A 44 24.41 8.81 2.49
CA GLY A 44 25.78 9.29 2.47
C GLY A 44 26.46 9.01 3.81
N GLU A 45 27.76 8.69 3.78
CA GLU A 45 28.49 8.45 5.03
C GLU A 45 28.25 9.61 6.01
N PRO A 46 27.76 9.33 7.21
CA PRO A 46 27.50 10.39 8.16
C PRO A 46 28.82 11.07 8.51
N ALA A 47 28.83 12.41 8.44
CA ALA A 47 29.99 13.22 8.75
C ALA A 47 30.62 12.75 10.08
N ARG A 48 31.96 12.62 10.13
CA ARG A 48 32.71 12.16 11.32
C ARG A 48 32.27 12.88 12.61
N GLU A 49 31.83 14.13 12.46
CA GLU A 49 31.31 15.00 13.51
C GLU A 49 30.07 14.42 14.20
N ARG A 50 29.11 13.90 13.44
CA ARG A 50 27.88 13.29 13.99
C ARG A 50 28.20 12.08 14.84
N LYS A 51 29.17 11.25 14.41
CA LYS A 51 29.61 10.07 15.17
C LYS A 51 30.04 10.46 16.59
N VAL A 52 30.86 11.50 16.73
CA VAL A 52 31.33 12.00 18.04
C VAL A 52 30.18 12.49 18.92
N LEU A 53 29.21 13.22 18.34
CA LEU A 53 28.06 13.74 19.07
C LEU A 53 27.11 12.62 19.55
N GLU A 54 26.89 11.59 18.73
CA GLU A 54 26.11 10.39 19.13
C GLU A 54 26.77 9.64 20.30
N TYR A 55 28.11 9.54 20.33
CA TYR A 55 28.83 8.99 21.47
C TYR A 55 28.63 9.81 22.75
N LEU A 56 28.59 11.14 22.66
CA LEU A 56 28.31 12.00 23.82
C LEU A 56 26.89 11.76 24.35
N LEU A 57 25.91 11.66 23.45
CA LEU A 57 24.53 11.37 23.82
C LEU A 57 24.36 9.98 24.43
N LEU A 58 25.05 8.96 23.90
CA LEU A 58 25.05 7.60 24.44
C LEU A 58 25.53 7.56 25.91
N ARG A 59 26.52 8.39 26.26
CA ARG A 59 27.05 8.47 27.63
C ARG A 59 26.07 9.04 28.65
N ARG A 60 25.03 9.77 28.22
CA ARG A 60 24.03 10.34 29.12
C ARG A 60 23.11 9.29 29.77
N LYS A 61 23.06 8.06 29.22
CA LYS A 61 22.28 6.93 29.75
C LYS A 61 20.80 7.27 30.06
N ASN A 62 20.20 8.16 29.28
CA ASN A 62 18.82 8.58 29.45
C ASN A 62 17.89 7.75 28.54
N PRO A 63 16.73 7.26 29.01
CA PRO A 63 15.83 6.42 28.22
C PRO A 63 15.29 7.08 26.94
N LEU A 64 14.89 8.36 26.99
CA LEU A 64 14.37 9.07 25.82
C LEU A 64 15.48 9.33 24.79
N ILE A 65 16.69 9.67 25.25
CA ILE A 65 17.86 9.80 24.38
C ILE A 65 18.22 8.45 23.76
N ALA A 66 18.12 7.35 24.51
CA ALA A 66 18.36 6.01 23.99
C ALA A 66 17.36 5.64 22.88
N LEU A 67 16.08 5.99 23.04
CA LEU A 67 15.06 5.83 22.00
C LEU A 67 15.36 6.71 20.78
N GLY A 68 15.74 7.96 20.98
CA GLY A 68 16.13 8.85 19.89
C GLY A 68 17.35 8.32 19.13
N LEU A 69 18.35 7.80 19.84
CA LEU A 69 19.51 7.15 19.23
C LEU A 69 19.10 5.88 18.48
N ALA A 70 18.18 5.09 19.02
CA ALA A 70 17.67 3.91 18.34
C ALA A 70 17.04 4.25 16.98
N GLN A 71 16.18 5.28 16.92
CA GLN A 71 15.49 5.68 15.69
C GLN A 71 16.36 6.42 14.69
N PHE A 72 17.31 7.23 15.17
CA PHE A 72 17.95 8.26 14.35
C PHE A 72 19.49 8.17 14.30
N ALA A 73 20.14 7.38 15.14
CA ALA A 73 21.60 7.30 15.09
C ALA A 73 22.06 6.60 13.82
N CYS A 74 23.22 7.00 13.31
CA CYS A 74 23.84 6.42 12.13
C CYS A 74 25.18 5.72 12.46
N THR A 75 25.64 5.77 13.72
CA THR A 75 26.91 5.16 14.14
C THR A 75 26.70 3.68 14.52
N PRO A 76 27.32 2.72 13.81
CA PRO A 76 27.16 1.28 14.06
C PRO A 76 27.37 0.86 15.52
N HIS A 77 28.44 1.37 16.15
CA HIS A 77 28.74 1.05 17.55
C HIS A 77 27.68 1.57 18.54
N VAL A 78 27.11 2.75 18.28
CA VAL A 78 26.06 3.33 19.12
C VAL A 78 24.81 2.48 19.02
N LEU A 79 24.36 2.16 17.80
CA LEU A 79 23.22 1.28 17.56
C LEU A 79 23.41 -0.10 18.19
N ARG A 80 24.59 -0.72 18.04
CA ARG A 80 24.92 -2.02 18.66
C ARG A 80 24.77 -1.96 20.18
N THR A 81 25.29 -0.89 20.79
CA THR A 81 25.24 -0.69 22.25
C THR A 81 23.80 -0.47 22.73
N ILE A 82 23.03 0.33 22.00
CA ILE A 82 21.62 0.60 22.30
C ILE A 82 20.77 -0.67 22.14
N PHE A 83 20.99 -1.45 21.07
CA PHE A 83 20.28 -2.70 20.83
C PHE A 83 20.57 -3.73 21.94
N ALA A 84 21.83 -3.89 22.34
CA ALA A 84 22.23 -4.87 23.35
C ALA A 84 21.69 -4.54 24.76
N ARG A 85 21.51 -3.26 25.09
CA ARG A 85 21.04 -2.80 26.41
C ARG A 85 19.55 -2.48 26.45
N GLY A 86 18.94 -2.27 25.28
CA GLY A 86 17.58 -1.80 25.13
C GLY A 86 16.55 -2.87 25.43
N GLY A 87 15.41 -2.45 25.98
CA GLY A 87 14.20 -3.27 26.02
C GLY A 87 13.56 -3.45 24.64
N PRO A 88 12.46 -4.21 24.53
CA PRO A 88 11.83 -4.55 23.26
C PRO A 88 11.52 -3.34 22.37
N GLY A 89 10.97 -2.25 22.91
CA GLY A 89 10.63 -1.06 22.13
C GLY A 89 11.87 -0.35 21.54
N VAL A 90 12.96 -0.27 22.30
CA VAL A 90 14.23 0.31 21.84
C VAL A 90 14.85 -0.59 20.76
N ARG A 91 14.79 -1.91 20.93
CA ARG A 91 15.30 -2.87 19.94
C ARG A 91 14.50 -2.77 18.63
N CYS A 92 13.17 -2.68 18.69
CA CYS A 92 12.33 -2.45 17.52
C CYS A 92 12.69 -1.14 16.81
N ALA A 93 12.90 -0.06 17.57
CA ALA A 93 13.31 1.23 17.01
C ALA A 93 14.68 1.16 16.29
N VAL A 94 15.64 0.37 16.81
CA VAL A 94 16.90 0.12 16.09
C VAL A 94 16.65 -0.70 14.82
N LEU A 95 15.81 -1.74 14.88
CA LEU A 95 15.48 -2.60 13.74
C LEU A 95 14.72 -1.86 12.63
N ALA A 96 14.03 -0.78 12.95
CA ALA A 96 13.34 0.09 11.99
C ALA A 96 14.19 1.28 11.51
N ASN A 97 15.45 1.40 11.96
CA ASN A 97 16.28 2.55 11.65
C ASN A 97 16.81 2.48 10.20
N PRO A 98 16.53 3.49 9.34
CA PRO A 98 16.96 3.49 7.94
C PRO A 98 18.49 3.50 7.76
N PHE A 99 19.22 4.17 8.64
CA PHE A 99 20.69 4.29 8.55
C PHE A 99 21.40 2.97 8.83
N LEU A 100 20.72 2.03 9.50
CA LEU A 100 21.27 0.72 9.76
C LEU A 100 21.53 0.00 8.43
N PHE A 101 20.53 -0.08 7.56
CA PHE A 101 20.57 -0.92 6.35
C PHE A 101 21.14 -0.20 5.12
N GLY A 102 21.34 1.12 5.20
CA GLY A 102 22.12 1.87 4.20
C GLY A 102 23.63 1.62 4.23
N SER A 103 24.13 0.88 5.23
CA SER A 103 25.57 0.60 5.42
C SER A 103 25.87 -0.89 5.23
N SER A 104 26.94 -1.21 4.51
CA SER A 104 27.46 -2.59 4.41
C SER A 104 27.85 -3.21 5.77
N LEU A 105 27.99 -2.38 6.80
CA LEU A 105 28.39 -2.78 8.16
C LEU A 105 27.21 -3.13 9.07
N PHE A 106 25.96 -3.13 8.58
CA PHE A 106 24.79 -3.42 9.43
C PHE A 106 24.86 -4.79 10.10
N ARG A 107 25.44 -5.78 9.41
CA ARG A 107 25.68 -7.15 9.93
C ARG A 107 26.60 -7.15 11.14
N GLU A 108 27.45 -6.13 11.28
CA GLU A 108 28.26 -5.95 12.47
C GLU A 108 27.43 -5.39 13.63
N VAL A 109 26.36 -4.64 13.36
CA VAL A 109 25.52 -4.02 14.41
C VAL A 109 24.56 -5.04 15.01
N ILE A 110 23.90 -5.82 14.16
CA ILE A 110 22.87 -6.78 14.54
C ILE A 110 23.11 -8.12 13.86
N ASP A 111 23.13 -9.18 14.65
CA ASP A 111 23.04 -10.55 14.18
C ASP A 111 21.57 -10.87 13.86
N LEU A 112 21.18 -10.68 12.59
CA LEU A 112 19.81 -10.93 12.13
C LEU A 112 19.37 -12.38 12.37
N ARG A 113 20.27 -13.36 12.22
CA ARG A 113 19.96 -14.77 12.49
C ARG A 113 19.51 -14.94 13.94
N LYS A 114 20.23 -14.34 14.89
CA LYS A 114 19.84 -14.39 16.30
C LYS A 114 18.51 -13.68 16.57
N VAL A 115 18.23 -12.57 15.90
CA VAL A 115 16.94 -11.86 16.04
C VAL A 115 15.79 -12.66 15.43
N VAL A 116 15.98 -13.30 14.29
CA VAL A 116 14.92 -14.11 13.66
C VAL A 116 14.62 -15.35 14.50
N ILE A 117 15.65 -16.06 14.99
CA ILE A 117 15.45 -17.33 15.70
C ILE A 117 15.00 -17.11 17.16
N ARG A 118 15.49 -16.06 17.83
CA ARG A 118 15.27 -15.84 19.28
C ARG A 118 14.56 -14.54 19.63
N GLY A 119 14.26 -13.72 18.63
CA GLY A 119 13.54 -12.46 18.83
C GLY A 119 12.11 -12.70 19.28
N ASN A 120 11.54 -11.70 19.94
CA ASN A 120 10.11 -11.72 20.26
C ASN A 120 9.29 -11.25 19.04
N ARG A 121 7.97 -11.46 19.08
CA ARG A 121 7.06 -11.07 17.99
C ARG A 121 7.15 -9.60 17.57
N ARG A 122 7.40 -8.67 18.50
CA ARG A 122 7.53 -7.24 18.16
C ARG A 122 8.78 -6.96 17.32
N GLU A 123 9.87 -7.69 17.59
CA GLU A 123 11.10 -7.58 16.80
C GLU A 123 10.93 -8.21 15.41
N LEU A 124 10.23 -9.35 15.31
CA LEU A 124 9.91 -9.97 14.03
C LEU A 124 8.98 -9.09 13.19
N GLU A 125 7.99 -8.47 13.81
CA GLU A 125 7.11 -7.49 13.18
C GLU A 125 7.89 -6.28 12.67
N ALA A 126 8.79 -5.72 13.50
CA ALA A 126 9.63 -4.60 13.10
C ALA A 126 10.50 -4.94 11.87
N LEU A 127 11.01 -6.17 11.79
CA LEU A 127 11.73 -6.64 10.60
C LEU A 127 10.80 -6.79 9.39
N ALA A 128 9.63 -7.40 9.56
CA ALA A 128 8.70 -7.65 8.46
C ALA A 128 8.17 -6.36 7.81
N VAL A 129 7.90 -5.32 8.61
CA VAL A 129 7.29 -4.05 8.13
C VAL A 129 8.34 -3.00 7.73
N ASN A 130 9.62 -3.19 8.07
CA ASN A 130 10.65 -2.19 7.80
C ASN A 130 11.10 -2.18 6.33
N ALA A 131 10.52 -1.30 5.51
CA ALA A 131 10.82 -1.09 4.09
C ALA A 131 12.27 -0.70 3.73
N HIS A 132 13.15 -0.48 4.71
CA HIS A 132 14.57 -0.15 4.47
C HIS A 132 15.48 -1.38 4.41
N LEU A 133 14.95 -2.58 4.67
CA LEU A 133 15.72 -3.81 4.49
C LEU A 133 15.99 -4.07 3.01
N PRO A 134 17.12 -4.71 2.67
CA PRO A 134 17.40 -5.09 1.29
C PRO A 134 16.39 -6.15 0.81
N ASP A 135 16.04 -6.11 -0.48
CA ASP A 135 15.09 -7.04 -1.09
C ASP A 135 15.44 -8.52 -0.84
N GLN A 136 16.74 -8.84 -0.85
CA GLN A 136 17.28 -10.16 -0.50
C GLN A 136 16.75 -10.68 0.86
N PHE A 137 16.55 -9.82 1.85
CA PHE A 137 15.99 -10.22 3.14
C PHE A 137 14.57 -10.77 2.95
N TYR A 138 13.73 -10.11 2.16
CA TYR A 138 12.35 -10.54 1.91
C TYR A 138 12.31 -11.75 0.98
N GLU A 139 13.18 -11.81 -0.04
CA GLU A 139 13.37 -13.00 -0.88
C GLU A 139 13.67 -14.23 -0.02
N HIS A 140 14.59 -14.09 0.96
CA HIS A 140 14.93 -15.18 1.88
C HIS A 140 13.81 -15.51 2.86
N LEU A 141 13.07 -14.51 3.35
CA LEU A 141 11.89 -14.73 4.19
C LEU A 141 10.83 -15.53 3.41
N ILE A 142 10.38 -15.01 2.26
CA ILE A 142 9.34 -15.63 1.43
C ILE A 142 9.73 -17.03 0.96
N SER A 143 10.98 -17.22 0.52
CA SER A 143 11.45 -18.54 0.07
C SER A 143 11.78 -19.49 1.22
N ARG A 144 11.66 -19.02 2.48
CA ARG A 144 12.04 -19.72 3.71
C ARG A 144 13.46 -20.32 3.63
N THR A 145 14.43 -19.48 3.28
CA THR A 145 15.84 -19.87 3.14
C THR A 145 16.72 -19.24 4.22
N GLU A 146 18.02 -19.61 4.24
CA GLU A 146 18.99 -19.16 5.25
C GLU A 146 18.49 -19.37 6.69
N TYR A 147 18.56 -18.32 7.53
CA TYR A 147 18.15 -18.35 8.93
C TYR A 147 16.63 -18.41 9.13
N PHE A 148 15.80 -18.31 8.07
CA PHE A 148 14.35 -18.54 8.15
C PHE A 148 13.97 -20.02 8.11
N THR A 149 14.89 -20.91 7.73
CA THR A 149 14.68 -22.37 7.78
C THR A 149 14.47 -22.88 9.20
N GLU A 150 15.11 -22.23 10.18
CA GLU A 150 15.02 -22.53 11.61
C GLU A 150 13.81 -21.87 12.29
N LEU A 151 13.07 -21.02 11.57
CA LEU A 151 11.90 -20.33 12.11
C LEU A 151 10.71 -21.29 12.22
N ASP A 152 10.09 -21.34 13.39
CA ASP A 152 8.87 -22.13 13.59
C ASP A 152 7.74 -21.64 12.70
N ASP A 153 6.85 -22.55 12.31
CA ASP A 153 5.80 -22.27 11.32
C ASP A 153 4.86 -21.13 11.75
N ARG A 154 4.60 -21.01 13.05
CA ARG A 154 3.72 -19.97 13.60
C ARG A 154 4.36 -18.58 13.49
N ASN A 155 5.65 -18.45 13.80
CA ASN A 155 6.35 -17.18 13.62
C ASN A 155 6.62 -16.88 12.15
N TYR A 156 6.82 -17.91 11.32
CA TYR A 156 6.98 -17.75 9.88
C TYR A 156 5.72 -17.14 9.24
N LYS A 157 4.54 -17.75 9.48
CA LYS A 157 3.24 -17.21 9.05
C LYS A 157 2.99 -15.81 9.59
N PHE A 158 3.32 -15.56 10.86
CA PHE A 158 3.19 -14.23 11.46
C PHE A 158 4.05 -13.18 10.72
N MET A 159 5.30 -13.51 10.38
CA MET A 159 6.15 -12.59 9.63
C MET A 159 5.62 -12.33 8.22
N LEU A 160 5.13 -13.35 7.51
CA LEU A 160 4.51 -13.17 6.20
C LEU A 160 3.23 -12.32 6.27
N TYR A 161 2.39 -12.55 7.28
CA TYR A 161 1.20 -11.73 7.51
C TYR A 161 1.60 -10.25 7.74
N ARG A 162 2.57 -9.97 8.61
CA ARG A 162 3.06 -8.59 8.81
C ARG A 162 3.79 -8.01 7.61
N LEU A 163 4.40 -8.84 6.76
CA LEU A 163 5.05 -8.39 5.53
C LEU A 163 4.02 -7.77 4.56
N GLY A 164 2.75 -8.19 4.58
CA GLY A 164 1.67 -7.55 3.81
C GLY A 164 1.43 -6.07 4.15
N ASP A 165 1.84 -5.63 5.36
CA ASP A 165 1.78 -4.22 5.77
C ASP A 165 3.02 -3.42 5.35
N ASN A 166 4.03 -4.07 4.75
CA ASN A 166 5.27 -3.42 4.34
C ASN A 166 5.06 -2.60 3.06
N ALA A 167 5.40 -1.31 3.11
CA ALA A 167 5.29 -0.41 1.98
C ALA A 167 6.05 -0.91 0.73
N ARG A 168 7.17 -1.63 0.88
CA ARG A 168 7.95 -2.20 -0.23
C ARG A 168 7.12 -3.10 -1.14
N LEU A 169 6.12 -3.81 -0.60
CA LEU A 169 5.24 -4.65 -1.42
C LEU A 169 4.26 -3.85 -2.29
N SER A 170 3.95 -2.61 -1.91
CA SER A 170 2.97 -1.75 -2.58
C SER A 170 3.56 -0.72 -3.53
N VAL A 171 4.88 -0.49 -3.50
CA VAL A 171 5.53 0.51 -4.36
C VAL A 171 5.72 -0.09 -5.77
N PRO A 172 5.26 0.59 -6.84
CA PRO A 172 5.54 0.18 -8.21
C PRO A 172 6.97 0.55 -8.61
N TYR A 173 7.48 -0.12 -9.65
CA TYR A 173 8.80 0.18 -10.19
C TYR A 173 8.84 1.56 -10.85
N ASP A 174 9.99 2.24 -10.74
CA ASP A 174 10.22 3.49 -11.46
C ASP A 174 10.72 3.19 -12.87
N GLU A 175 9.80 3.18 -13.81
CA GLU A 175 10.06 2.89 -15.23
C GLU A 175 10.80 4.03 -15.96
N THR A 176 11.15 5.14 -15.29
CA THR A 176 11.84 6.29 -15.90
C THR A 176 13.20 5.89 -16.49
N PHE A 177 13.88 4.92 -15.86
CA PHE A 177 15.17 4.41 -16.31
C PHE A 177 15.12 2.89 -16.36
N LEU A 178 15.07 2.33 -17.58
CA LEU A 178 15.03 0.88 -17.79
C LEU A 178 16.46 0.33 -17.82
N ASP A 179 16.79 -0.49 -16.83
CA ASP A 179 17.89 -1.43 -16.91
C ASP A 179 17.36 -2.83 -16.60
N GLY A 180 17.25 -3.68 -17.63
CA GLY A 180 16.55 -4.96 -17.51
C GLY A 180 17.04 -5.89 -16.38
N TYR A 181 18.23 -5.66 -15.82
CA TYR A 181 18.69 -6.33 -14.61
C TYR A 181 18.06 -5.78 -13.32
N SER A 182 18.02 -4.46 -13.10
CA SER A 182 17.39 -3.94 -11.88
C SER A 182 15.88 -4.07 -11.94
N ASP A 183 15.27 -3.97 -13.13
CA ASP A 183 13.85 -4.28 -13.35
C ASP A 183 13.54 -5.73 -12.90
N TYR A 184 14.32 -6.69 -13.40
CA TYR A 184 14.17 -8.11 -13.04
C TYR A 184 14.32 -8.33 -11.52
N ARG A 185 15.38 -7.77 -10.92
CA ARG A 185 15.63 -7.88 -9.48
C ARG A 185 14.54 -7.22 -8.64
N TYR A 186 13.98 -6.11 -9.10
CA TYR A 186 12.93 -5.40 -8.38
C TYR A 186 11.64 -6.22 -8.28
N HIS A 187 11.29 -6.94 -9.33
CA HIS A 187 10.08 -7.76 -9.39
C HIS A 187 10.20 -9.12 -8.67
N GLU A 188 11.41 -9.56 -8.33
CA GLU A 188 11.69 -10.88 -7.75
C GLU A 188 10.92 -11.11 -6.43
N VAL A 189 10.88 -10.11 -5.55
CA VAL A 189 10.15 -10.17 -4.27
C VAL A 189 8.64 -10.40 -4.49
N PHE A 190 8.04 -9.69 -5.45
CA PHE A 190 6.62 -9.85 -5.73
C PHE A 190 6.35 -11.25 -6.31
N THR A 191 7.09 -11.64 -7.34
CA THR A 191 6.95 -12.97 -7.95
C THR A 191 7.08 -14.08 -6.91
N ALA A 192 8.04 -13.97 -5.99
CA ALA A 192 8.21 -14.92 -4.90
C ALA A 192 6.97 -14.95 -3.97
N ALA A 193 6.42 -13.79 -3.59
CA ALA A 193 5.24 -13.71 -2.73
C ALA A 193 4.03 -14.39 -3.37
N TRP A 194 3.78 -14.15 -4.66
CA TRP A 194 2.69 -14.78 -5.41
C TRP A 194 2.94 -16.29 -5.63
N GLN A 195 4.20 -16.71 -5.79
CA GLN A 195 4.55 -18.12 -5.95
C GLN A 195 4.26 -18.96 -4.69
N LEU A 196 4.17 -18.35 -3.50
CA LEU A 196 3.75 -19.05 -2.30
C LEU A 196 2.36 -19.69 -2.45
N CYS A 197 1.45 -19.06 -3.20
CA CYS A 197 0.12 -19.61 -3.45
C CYS A 197 0.15 -20.98 -4.15
N ALA A 198 1.23 -21.29 -4.89
CA ALA A 198 1.39 -22.58 -5.55
C ALA A 198 2.07 -23.64 -4.67
N THR A 199 2.85 -23.24 -3.65
CA THR A 199 3.77 -24.15 -2.95
C THR A 199 3.37 -24.47 -1.51
N VAL A 200 2.70 -23.54 -0.80
CA VAL A 200 2.34 -23.76 0.61
C VAL A 200 1.15 -24.72 0.76
N PRO A 201 0.95 -25.33 1.94
CA PRO A 201 -0.23 -26.15 2.21
C PRO A 201 -1.54 -25.38 1.99
N THR A 202 -2.51 -26.03 1.34
CA THR A 202 -3.83 -25.45 1.12
C THR A 202 -4.71 -25.58 2.36
N THR A 203 -4.65 -24.58 3.24
CA THR A 203 -5.49 -24.50 4.45
C THR A 203 -6.05 -23.09 4.62
N GLN A 204 -7.16 -22.94 5.34
CA GLN A 204 -7.74 -21.61 5.62
C GLN A 204 -6.75 -20.68 6.33
N GLU A 205 -5.95 -21.21 7.26
CA GLU A 205 -4.89 -20.44 7.94
C GLU A 205 -3.86 -19.88 6.95
N TRP A 206 -3.42 -20.67 5.97
CA TRP A 206 -2.51 -20.18 4.94
C TRP A 206 -3.20 -19.21 3.99
N ALA A 207 -4.48 -19.43 3.67
CA ALA A 207 -5.23 -18.49 2.87
C ALA A 207 -5.32 -17.11 3.53
N ALA A 208 -5.55 -17.04 4.83
CA ALA A 208 -5.58 -15.78 5.59
C ALA A 208 -4.23 -15.04 5.52
N VAL A 209 -3.12 -15.77 5.64
CA VAL A 209 -1.76 -15.21 5.56
C VAL A 209 -1.50 -14.67 4.16
N LEU A 210 -1.85 -15.43 3.13
CA LEU A 210 -1.61 -15.05 1.74
C LEU A 210 -2.52 -13.92 1.27
N ASP A 211 -3.80 -13.92 1.65
CA ASP A 211 -4.73 -12.84 1.32
C ASP A 211 -4.22 -11.51 1.88
N HIS A 212 -3.82 -11.48 3.16
CA HIS A 212 -3.25 -10.29 3.78
C HIS A 212 -1.91 -9.88 3.14
N LEU A 213 -1.03 -10.83 2.83
CA LEU A 213 0.25 -10.58 2.17
C LEU A 213 0.06 -9.95 0.78
N LEU A 214 -0.90 -10.44 0.00
CA LEU A 214 -1.11 -10.05 -1.39
C LEU A 214 -2.06 -8.87 -1.56
N HIS A 215 -2.84 -8.50 -0.55
CA HIS A 215 -3.84 -7.43 -0.62
C HIS A 215 -3.29 -6.11 -1.16
N LYS A 216 -2.05 -5.75 -0.80
CA LYS A 216 -1.35 -4.53 -1.27
C LYS A 216 -0.15 -4.83 -2.15
N ALA A 217 0.12 -6.10 -2.44
CA ALA A 217 1.30 -6.47 -3.21
C ALA A 217 1.10 -6.09 -4.67
N GLN A 218 2.17 -5.57 -5.30
CA GLN A 218 2.20 -5.40 -6.75
C GLN A 218 1.99 -6.73 -7.46
N SER A 219 1.29 -6.69 -8.59
CA SER A 219 1.09 -7.86 -9.42
C SER A 219 2.43 -8.38 -9.96
N PRO A 220 2.63 -9.71 -10.02
CA PRO A 220 3.83 -10.32 -10.53
C PRO A 220 3.87 -10.21 -12.06
N VAL A 221 5.05 -10.00 -12.62
CA VAL A 221 5.23 -10.01 -14.08
C VAL A 221 5.29 -11.46 -14.56
N GLY A 222 4.36 -11.84 -15.46
CA GLY A 222 4.40 -13.14 -16.14
C GLY A 222 4.10 -14.35 -15.26
N PHE A 223 3.29 -14.20 -14.21
CA PHE A 223 2.88 -15.30 -13.35
C PHE A 223 2.07 -16.34 -14.15
N LYS A 224 2.55 -17.58 -14.15
CA LYS A 224 2.00 -18.66 -14.97
C LYS A 224 0.97 -19.45 -14.17
N GLU A 225 0.12 -20.18 -14.88
CA GLU A 225 -0.78 -21.19 -14.30
C GLU A 225 -1.79 -20.64 -13.27
N VAL A 226 -2.17 -19.36 -13.38
CA VAL A 226 -3.13 -18.69 -12.48
C VAL A 226 -4.37 -19.54 -12.22
N GLY A 227 -4.97 -20.13 -13.28
CA GLY A 227 -6.16 -20.98 -13.15
C GLY A 227 -5.94 -22.25 -12.30
N GLN A 228 -4.76 -22.88 -12.40
CA GLN A 228 -4.43 -24.06 -11.59
C GLN A 228 -4.26 -23.67 -10.12
N VAL A 229 -3.62 -22.52 -9.87
CA VAL A 229 -3.45 -21.99 -8.50
C VAL A 229 -4.81 -21.62 -7.90
N ILE A 230 -5.71 -20.97 -8.66
CA ILE A 230 -7.07 -20.68 -8.20
C ILE A 230 -7.82 -21.96 -7.82
N GLU A 231 -7.77 -22.99 -8.68
CA GLU A 231 -8.46 -24.26 -8.43
C GLU A 231 -7.92 -24.96 -7.17
N ARG A 232 -6.60 -24.90 -6.95
CA ARG A 232 -5.96 -25.43 -5.73
C ARG A 232 -6.58 -24.85 -4.46
N TRP A 233 -7.00 -23.58 -4.45
CA TRP A 233 -7.53 -22.90 -3.27
C TRP A 233 -9.06 -23.04 -3.11
N ARG A 234 -9.73 -23.91 -3.88
CA ARG A 234 -11.15 -24.23 -3.69
C ARG A 234 -11.37 -25.24 -2.56
N ILE A 235 -11.11 -24.78 -1.34
CA ILE A 235 -11.24 -25.59 -0.11
C ILE A 235 -12.43 -25.16 0.77
N ASP A 236 -13.20 -24.16 0.34
CA ASP A 236 -14.34 -23.68 1.11
C ASP A 236 -15.44 -24.75 1.17
N PRO A 237 -16.08 -24.95 2.34
CA PRO A 237 -17.16 -25.91 2.47
C PRO A 237 -18.34 -25.49 1.57
N PRO A 238 -19.04 -26.45 0.94
CA PRO A 238 -20.20 -26.13 0.12
C PRO A 238 -21.25 -25.41 0.98
N LYS A 239 -21.88 -24.37 0.42
CA LYS A 239 -23.00 -23.65 1.04
C LYS A 239 -24.13 -24.66 1.32
N THR A 240 -24.55 -24.78 2.57
CA THR A 240 -25.73 -25.59 2.92
C THR A 240 -26.99 -24.73 2.95
N GLU A 241 -28.17 -25.33 2.73
CA GLU A 241 -29.45 -24.60 2.67
C GLU A 241 -29.80 -23.86 3.98
N ASP A 242 -29.18 -24.23 5.11
CA ASP A 242 -29.45 -23.65 6.44
C ASP A 242 -28.48 -22.51 6.82
N ASP A 243 -27.48 -22.22 5.98
CA ASP A 243 -26.48 -21.18 6.25
C ASP A 243 -26.98 -19.78 5.89
N ARG A 244 -27.97 -19.29 6.64
CA ARG A 244 -28.42 -17.88 6.58
C ARG A 244 -27.29 -16.87 6.83
N TYR A 245 -26.18 -17.32 7.42
CA TYR A 245 -24.98 -16.53 7.72
C TYR A 245 -23.70 -17.24 7.24
N TYR A 246 -23.72 -17.79 6.02
CA TYR A 246 -22.51 -18.36 5.41
C TYR A 246 -21.45 -17.25 5.26
N TYR A 247 -20.42 -17.27 6.10
CA TYR A 247 -19.24 -16.45 5.90
C TYR A 247 -18.23 -17.24 5.08
N PRO A 248 -17.85 -16.76 3.89
CA PRO A 248 -16.82 -17.41 3.11
C PRO A 248 -15.50 -17.44 3.92
N GLY A 249 -14.75 -18.53 3.81
CA GLY A 249 -13.44 -18.64 4.43
C GLY A 249 -12.39 -17.74 3.77
N ASP A 250 -11.21 -17.63 4.36
CA ASP A 250 -10.11 -16.82 3.82
C ASP A 250 -9.69 -17.26 2.40
N ALA A 251 -9.88 -18.53 2.06
CA ALA A 251 -9.59 -19.07 0.73
C ALA A 251 -10.44 -18.44 -0.38
N PHE A 252 -11.66 -17.97 -0.06
CA PHE A 252 -12.49 -17.20 -0.98
C PHE A 252 -11.85 -15.87 -1.34
N TYR A 253 -11.40 -15.10 -0.35
CA TYR A 253 -10.77 -13.80 -0.57
C TYR A 253 -9.44 -13.94 -1.32
N LEU A 254 -8.63 -14.95 -0.97
CA LEU A 254 -7.42 -15.27 -1.70
C LEU A 254 -7.70 -15.61 -3.18
N ARG A 255 -8.71 -16.43 -3.47
CA ARG A 255 -9.09 -16.75 -4.86
C ARG A 255 -9.56 -15.52 -5.62
N SER A 256 -10.29 -14.63 -4.94
CA SER A 256 -10.67 -13.34 -5.49
C SER A 256 -9.40 -12.56 -5.88
N ARG A 257 -8.41 -12.42 -4.99
CA ARG A 257 -7.15 -11.73 -5.30
C ARG A 257 -6.35 -12.39 -6.42
N LEU A 258 -6.27 -13.73 -6.46
CA LEU A 258 -5.62 -14.47 -7.54
C LEU A 258 -6.29 -14.22 -8.90
N ALA A 259 -7.61 -14.08 -8.91
CA ALA A 259 -8.36 -13.73 -10.13
C ALA A 259 -8.06 -12.31 -10.64
N ASP A 260 -7.42 -11.44 -9.85
CA ASP A 260 -6.96 -10.13 -10.33
C ASP A 260 -5.87 -10.24 -11.41
N LEU A 261 -5.18 -11.38 -11.48
CA LEU A 261 -4.21 -11.69 -12.53
C LEU A 261 -4.87 -12.14 -13.85
N LEU A 262 -6.18 -12.39 -13.84
CA LEU A 262 -6.96 -12.70 -15.04
C LEU A 262 -7.56 -11.42 -15.63
N GLU A 263 -7.81 -11.46 -16.94
CA GLU A 263 -8.57 -10.40 -17.61
C GLU A 263 -10.02 -10.34 -17.10
N ALA A 264 -10.53 -9.13 -16.92
CA ALA A 264 -11.93 -8.91 -16.57
C ALA A 264 -12.80 -9.01 -17.85
N ASP A 265 -13.21 -10.24 -18.17
CA ASP A 265 -13.98 -10.58 -19.36
C ASP A 265 -15.31 -11.30 -19.06
N GLU A 266 -16.03 -11.69 -20.11
CA GLU A 266 -17.29 -12.41 -19.97
C GLU A 266 -17.13 -13.79 -19.32
N GLN A 267 -15.98 -14.43 -19.47
CA GLN A 267 -15.71 -15.71 -18.83
C GLN A 267 -15.63 -15.54 -17.30
N LEU A 268 -14.95 -14.49 -16.84
CA LEU A 268 -14.85 -14.18 -15.41
C LEU A 268 -16.21 -13.76 -14.83
N LEU A 269 -16.96 -12.91 -15.56
CA LEU A 269 -18.33 -12.53 -15.19
C LEU A 269 -19.28 -13.73 -15.08
N ASN A 270 -19.13 -14.73 -15.95
CA ASN A 270 -19.98 -15.92 -15.98
C ASN A 270 -19.42 -17.11 -15.22
N SER A 271 -18.32 -16.92 -14.49
CA SER A 271 -17.76 -17.95 -13.62
C SER A 271 -18.81 -18.43 -12.62
N PRO A 272 -18.94 -19.76 -12.36
CA PRO A 272 -19.78 -20.26 -11.28
C PRO A 272 -19.25 -19.86 -9.90
N ASP A 273 -17.99 -19.45 -9.84
CA ASP A 273 -17.27 -19.10 -8.64
C ASP A 273 -17.41 -17.61 -8.31
N LEU A 274 -18.10 -17.30 -7.22
CA LEU A 274 -18.37 -15.93 -6.77
C LEU A 274 -17.07 -15.15 -6.46
N ALA A 275 -16.01 -15.81 -5.99
CA ALA A 275 -14.73 -15.14 -5.73
C ALA A 275 -14.14 -14.53 -7.02
N LEU A 276 -14.28 -15.25 -8.13
CA LEU A 276 -13.83 -14.79 -9.45
C LEU A 276 -14.71 -13.65 -9.96
N ARG A 277 -16.03 -13.74 -9.76
CA ARG A 277 -16.95 -12.65 -10.12
C ARG A 277 -16.69 -11.38 -9.31
N GLN A 278 -16.34 -11.49 -8.03
CA GLN A 278 -15.90 -10.33 -7.25
C GLN A 278 -14.69 -9.62 -7.88
N SER A 279 -13.68 -10.39 -8.31
CA SER A 279 -12.54 -9.83 -9.06
C SER A 279 -12.94 -9.10 -10.33
N PHE A 280 -13.91 -9.65 -11.06
CA PHE A 280 -14.49 -8.96 -12.21
C PHE A 280 -15.14 -7.62 -11.80
N TYR A 281 -16.00 -7.62 -10.78
CA TYR A 281 -16.78 -6.43 -10.38
C TYR A 281 -15.93 -5.23 -9.97
N ARG A 282 -14.78 -5.46 -9.31
CA ARG A 282 -13.87 -4.38 -8.94
C ARG A 282 -12.99 -3.83 -10.08
N ARG A 283 -12.97 -4.44 -11.27
CA ARG A 283 -12.01 -4.08 -12.34
C ARG A 283 -12.61 -3.94 -13.74
N PHE A 284 -13.85 -4.34 -13.98
CA PHE A 284 -14.45 -4.24 -15.31
C PHE A 284 -14.51 -2.78 -15.78
N SER A 285 -14.43 -2.59 -17.11
CA SER A 285 -14.59 -1.28 -17.72
C SER A 285 -16.06 -1.01 -18.07
N PRO A 286 -16.66 0.10 -17.64
CA PRO A 286 -18.05 0.45 -17.99
C PRO A 286 -18.25 0.67 -19.50
N TRP A 287 -17.18 1.04 -20.21
CA TRP A 287 -17.20 1.19 -21.68
C TRP A 287 -17.39 -0.13 -22.41
N LYS A 288 -16.79 -1.21 -21.89
CA LYS A 288 -16.92 -2.57 -22.42
C LYS A 288 -18.23 -3.21 -21.98
N PHE A 289 -18.62 -3.02 -20.72
CA PHE A 289 -19.82 -3.60 -20.12
C PHE A 289 -20.89 -2.54 -19.86
N LYS A 290 -21.49 -2.02 -20.94
CA LYS A 290 -22.46 -0.91 -20.85
C LYS A 290 -23.72 -1.22 -20.06
N ASN A 291 -24.07 -2.49 -19.87
CA ASN A 291 -25.27 -2.90 -19.11
C ASN A 291 -24.92 -3.40 -17.71
N TRP A 292 -23.76 -3.01 -17.16
CA TRP A 292 -23.30 -3.49 -15.86
C TRP A 292 -24.28 -3.32 -14.68
N PRO A 293 -25.25 -2.37 -14.64
CA PRO A 293 -26.25 -2.33 -13.58
C PRO A 293 -27.11 -3.60 -13.49
N GLU A 294 -27.23 -4.36 -14.58
CA GLU A 294 -27.95 -5.64 -14.60
C GLU A 294 -27.25 -6.71 -13.73
N PHE A 295 -25.96 -6.53 -13.39
CA PHE A 295 -25.22 -7.44 -12.52
C PHE A 295 -25.78 -7.46 -11.09
N LEU A 296 -26.55 -6.44 -10.70
CA LEU A 296 -27.32 -6.43 -9.45
C LEU A 296 -28.26 -7.63 -9.36
N GLY A 297 -28.92 -8.00 -10.45
CA GLY A 297 -29.81 -9.16 -10.48
C GLY A 297 -29.08 -10.50 -10.36
N LYS A 298 -27.75 -10.52 -10.54
CA LYS A 298 -26.93 -11.73 -10.51
C LYS A 298 -26.38 -12.01 -9.12
N ASP A 299 -25.72 -11.02 -8.52
CA ASP A 299 -24.97 -11.17 -7.27
C ASP A 299 -25.29 -10.08 -6.23
N SER A 300 -26.41 -9.36 -6.36
CA SER A 300 -26.96 -8.45 -5.34
C SER A 300 -25.90 -7.61 -4.59
N GLU A 301 -25.77 -7.81 -3.27
CA GLU A 301 -24.87 -7.06 -2.39
C GLU A 301 -23.39 -7.28 -2.75
N GLU A 302 -22.99 -8.49 -3.11
CA GLU A 302 -21.61 -8.81 -3.45
C GLU A 302 -21.12 -8.08 -4.70
N PHE A 303 -22.00 -7.87 -5.67
CA PHE A 303 -21.71 -7.02 -6.82
C PHE A 303 -21.57 -5.55 -6.40
N VAL A 304 -22.55 -5.01 -5.66
CA VAL A 304 -22.57 -3.58 -5.29
C VAL A 304 -21.35 -3.24 -4.44
N GLN A 305 -21.02 -4.07 -3.45
CA GLN A 305 -19.87 -3.85 -2.58
C GLN A 305 -18.55 -3.76 -3.36
N GLU A 306 -18.28 -4.71 -4.27
CA GLU A 306 -17.04 -4.71 -5.05
C GLU A 306 -17.00 -3.57 -6.09
N ALA A 307 -18.13 -3.27 -6.73
CA ALA A 307 -18.23 -2.16 -7.68
C ALA A 307 -17.99 -0.80 -6.98
N VAL A 308 -18.60 -0.58 -5.82
CA VAL A 308 -18.47 0.66 -5.04
C VAL A 308 -17.07 0.81 -4.48
N CYS A 309 -16.53 -0.22 -3.81
CA CYS A 309 -15.27 -0.11 -3.09
C CYS A 309 -14.05 -0.22 -4.01
N GLY A 310 -14.11 -1.10 -5.01
CA GLY A 310 -12.93 -1.51 -5.79
C GLY A 310 -12.84 -0.88 -7.18
N ASN A 311 -13.97 -0.58 -7.84
CA ASN A 311 -13.94 -0.16 -9.24
C ASN A 311 -13.84 1.37 -9.40
N LEU A 312 -12.60 1.88 -9.37
CA LEU A 312 -12.33 3.30 -9.56
C LEU A 312 -12.81 3.85 -10.91
N SER A 313 -12.93 3.02 -11.95
CA SER A 313 -13.37 3.51 -13.26
C SER A 313 -14.83 3.98 -13.27
N LEU A 314 -15.68 3.43 -12.38
CA LEU A 314 -17.07 3.87 -12.23
C LEU A 314 -17.19 5.23 -11.53
N TRP A 315 -16.15 5.65 -10.80
CA TRP A 315 -16.14 6.91 -10.07
C TRP A 315 -15.67 8.11 -10.90
N GLN A 316 -15.05 7.88 -12.05
CA GLN A 316 -14.41 8.94 -12.85
C GLN A 316 -15.40 9.86 -13.56
N SER A 317 -16.62 9.40 -13.84
CA SER A 317 -17.63 10.19 -14.57
C SER A 317 -18.93 10.31 -13.78
N HIS A 318 -19.60 11.45 -13.94
CA HIS A 318 -20.90 11.71 -13.30
C HIS A 318 -21.96 10.66 -13.68
N GLU A 319 -22.02 10.29 -14.96
CA GLU A 319 -22.99 9.30 -15.45
C GLU A 319 -22.82 7.94 -14.75
N GLU A 320 -21.59 7.44 -14.64
CA GLU A 320 -21.32 6.16 -14.00
C GLU A 320 -21.52 6.23 -12.48
N ARG A 321 -21.21 7.37 -11.84
CA ARG A 321 -21.52 7.59 -10.42
C ARG A 321 -23.01 7.59 -10.12
N ASP A 322 -23.83 8.19 -10.97
CA ASP A 322 -25.30 8.18 -10.84
C ASP A 322 -25.87 6.77 -11.02
N ARG A 323 -25.29 5.98 -11.92
CA ARG A 323 -25.65 4.56 -12.09
C ARG A 323 -25.24 3.74 -10.88
N LEU A 324 -24.05 3.99 -10.33
CA LEU A 324 -23.53 3.36 -9.11
C LEU A 324 -24.37 3.70 -7.88
N GLN A 325 -24.83 4.95 -7.79
CA GLN A 325 -25.78 5.38 -6.77
C GLN A 325 -27.09 4.61 -6.90
N ARG A 326 -27.66 4.51 -8.10
CA ARG A 326 -28.92 3.78 -8.31
C ARG A 326 -28.83 2.32 -7.88
N VAL A 327 -27.81 1.58 -8.32
CA VAL A 327 -27.68 0.17 -7.93
C VAL A 327 -27.48 -0.01 -6.42
N ALA A 328 -26.82 0.95 -5.74
CA ALA A 328 -26.66 0.90 -4.29
C ALA A 328 -27.98 1.13 -3.54
N TRP A 329 -28.89 1.94 -4.08
CA TRP A 329 -30.23 2.17 -3.51
C TRP A 329 -31.25 1.09 -3.90
N ASP A 330 -31.10 0.51 -5.10
CA ASP A 330 -31.97 -0.56 -5.61
C ASP A 330 -31.58 -1.95 -5.07
N CYS A 331 -30.43 -2.05 -4.39
CA CYS A 331 -29.97 -3.30 -3.79
C CYS A 331 -30.99 -3.80 -2.74
N PRO A 332 -31.39 -5.09 -2.77
CA PRO A 332 -32.29 -5.65 -1.77
C PRO A 332 -31.78 -5.38 -0.35
N ASP A 333 -32.65 -4.85 0.50
CA ASP A 333 -32.35 -4.52 1.90
C ASP A 333 -33.50 -4.99 2.80
N PRO A 334 -33.65 -6.31 3.00
CA PRO A 334 -34.81 -6.89 3.70
C PRO A 334 -34.95 -6.40 5.15
N ASP A 335 -33.83 -6.02 5.79
CA ASP A 335 -33.79 -5.52 7.16
C ASP A 335 -33.80 -3.98 7.24
N SER A 336 -33.89 -3.28 6.09
CA SER A 336 -33.86 -1.82 6.00
C SER A 336 -32.64 -1.18 6.69
N GLY A 337 -31.49 -1.85 6.63
CA GLY A 337 -30.23 -1.41 7.25
C GLY A 337 -29.51 -0.29 6.49
N MET A 338 -29.94 -0.01 5.25
CA MET A 338 -29.35 0.98 4.34
C MET A 338 -27.84 0.75 4.12
N MET A 339 -27.39 -0.51 4.16
CA MET A 339 -25.95 -0.84 4.15
C MET A 339 -25.28 -0.35 2.86
N MET A 340 -25.80 -0.75 1.69
CA MET A 340 -25.21 -0.38 0.40
C MET A 340 -25.22 1.15 0.14
N PRO A 341 -26.33 1.88 0.38
CA PRO A 341 -26.31 3.35 0.31
C PRO A 341 -25.29 4.00 1.26
N ASN A 342 -25.11 3.46 2.46
CA ASN A 342 -24.14 3.97 3.42
C ASN A 342 -22.69 3.71 2.98
N ILE A 343 -22.39 2.54 2.42
CA ILE A 343 -21.07 2.22 1.83
C ILE A 343 -20.79 3.18 0.67
N TYR A 344 -21.76 3.40 -0.24
CA TYR A 344 -21.64 4.36 -1.33
C TYR A 344 -21.27 5.75 -0.82
N ARG A 345 -22.05 6.29 0.13
CA ARG A 345 -21.80 7.64 0.69
C ARG A 345 -20.45 7.74 1.40
N GLY A 346 -20.06 6.70 2.13
CA GLY A 346 -18.76 6.63 2.78
C GLY A 346 -17.63 6.70 1.77
N ARG A 347 -17.71 5.91 0.69
CA ARG A 347 -16.70 5.87 -0.37
C ARG A 347 -16.67 7.15 -1.18
N GLU A 348 -17.83 7.72 -1.53
CA GLU A 348 -17.94 9.00 -2.21
C GLU A 348 -17.23 10.12 -1.43
N LYS A 349 -17.47 10.19 -0.11
CA LYS A 349 -16.81 11.17 0.76
C LYS A 349 -15.28 11.04 0.69
N SER A 350 -14.75 9.84 0.83
CA SER A 350 -13.29 9.61 0.74
C SER A 350 -12.74 10.00 -0.63
N LEU A 351 -13.43 9.64 -1.71
CA LEU A 351 -12.98 9.95 -3.07
C LEU A 351 -13.09 11.45 -3.41
N ARG A 352 -14.01 12.20 -2.80
CA ARG A 352 -14.04 13.67 -2.93
C ARG A 352 -12.82 14.33 -2.27
N GLU A 353 -12.28 13.73 -1.22
CA GLU A 353 -11.04 14.19 -0.56
C GLU A 353 -9.79 13.77 -1.36
N GLU A 354 -9.77 12.55 -1.91
CA GLU A 354 -8.63 11.98 -2.67
C GLU A 354 -8.54 12.49 -4.13
N HIS A 355 -9.69 12.68 -4.78
CA HIS A 355 -9.84 12.97 -6.21
C HIS A 355 -10.90 14.06 -6.47
N PRO A 356 -10.72 15.29 -5.96
CA PRO A 356 -11.70 16.36 -6.10
C PRO A 356 -12.03 16.67 -7.57
N GLU A 357 -11.08 16.45 -8.49
CA GLU A 357 -11.24 16.65 -9.93
C GLU A 357 -12.37 15.82 -10.56
N TRP A 358 -12.70 14.64 -10.03
CA TRP A 358 -13.78 13.82 -10.58
C TRP A 358 -15.17 14.39 -10.28
N PHE A 359 -15.30 15.23 -9.26
CA PHE A 359 -16.58 15.75 -8.76
C PHE A 359 -16.84 17.22 -9.11
N GLN A 360 -15.85 17.91 -9.69
CA GLN A 360 -15.92 19.35 -9.97
C GLN A 360 -17.17 19.76 -10.76
N ASP A 361 -17.61 18.94 -11.73
CA ASP A 361 -18.77 19.26 -12.56
C ASP A 361 -20.09 19.29 -11.76
N GLU A 362 -20.24 18.41 -10.78
CA GLU A 362 -21.42 18.33 -9.90
C GLU A 362 -21.39 19.47 -8.88
N ASP A 363 -20.23 19.68 -8.28
CA ASP A 363 -20.02 20.74 -7.30
C ASP A 363 -20.23 22.09 -7.95
N ASP A 364 -19.75 22.29 -9.19
CA ASP A 364 -20.03 23.50 -9.95
C ASP A 364 -21.53 23.64 -10.24
N LYS A 365 -22.24 22.56 -10.58
CA LYS A 365 -23.67 22.60 -10.92
C LYS A 365 -24.56 22.98 -9.73
N TYR A 366 -24.23 22.59 -8.50
CA TYR A 366 -25.11 22.76 -7.33
C TYR A 366 -24.55 23.65 -6.22
N SER A 367 -23.24 23.91 -6.18
CA SER A 367 -22.64 24.76 -5.15
C SER A 367 -23.03 26.23 -5.34
N LYS A 368 -23.20 26.94 -4.23
CA LYS A 368 -23.39 28.41 -4.21
C LYS A 368 -22.08 29.16 -4.01
N GLU A 369 -20.95 28.46 -3.92
CA GLU A 369 -19.65 29.10 -3.73
C GLU A 369 -19.28 29.96 -4.94
N PRO A 370 -18.66 31.14 -4.71
CA PRO A 370 -18.31 32.07 -5.79
C PRO A 370 -17.45 31.44 -6.90
N SER A 371 -16.55 30.52 -6.54
CA SER A 371 -15.68 29.77 -7.46
C SER A 371 -16.47 28.85 -8.40
N ALA A 372 -17.44 28.11 -7.86
CA ALA A 372 -18.35 27.25 -8.61
C ALA A 372 -19.30 28.05 -9.52
N VAL A 373 -19.80 29.20 -9.04
CA VAL A 373 -20.58 30.14 -9.86
C VAL A 373 -19.74 30.68 -11.03
N ALA A 374 -18.50 31.09 -10.79
CA ALA A 374 -17.60 31.61 -11.81
C ALA A 374 -17.30 30.56 -12.89
N ARG A 375 -16.95 29.32 -12.51
CA ARG A 375 -16.70 28.22 -13.46
C ARG A 375 -17.94 27.86 -14.30
N ARG A 376 -19.15 27.88 -13.70
CA ARG A 376 -20.40 27.72 -14.47
C ARG A 376 -20.59 28.83 -15.51
N MET A 377 -20.32 30.09 -15.13
CA MET A 377 -20.43 31.22 -16.05
C MET A 377 -19.41 31.11 -17.19
N GLU A 378 -18.16 30.71 -16.90
CA GLU A 378 -17.15 30.46 -17.93
C GLU A 378 -17.56 29.35 -18.91
N LYS A 379 -18.08 28.23 -18.41
CA LYS A 379 -18.59 27.15 -19.28
C LYS A 379 -19.76 27.61 -20.16
N LEU A 380 -20.67 28.42 -19.62
CA LEU A 380 -21.78 29.01 -20.39
C LEU A 380 -21.28 29.97 -21.47
N LEU A 381 -20.32 30.84 -21.14
CA LEU A 381 -19.72 31.77 -22.11
C LEU A 381 -19.03 31.00 -23.23
N LYS A 382 -18.25 29.96 -22.90
CA LYS A 382 -17.57 29.13 -23.90
C LYS A 382 -18.56 28.40 -24.82
N SER A 383 -19.65 27.86 -24.26
CA SER A 383 -20.70 27.24 -25.06
C SER A 383 -21.43 28.22 -25.98
N ILE A 384 -21.60 29.47 -25.55
CA ILE A 384 -22.17 30.54 -26.38
C ILE A 384 -21.22 30.90 -27.52
N ASP A 385 -19.92 30.98 -27.24
CA ASP A 385 -18.88 31.28 -28.23
C ASP A 385 -18.80 30.18 -29.32
N GLU A 386 -18.78 28.91 -28.91
CA GLU A 386 -18.81 27.76 -29.84
C GLU A 386 -20.10 27.72 -30.70
N LYS A 387 -21.23 28.15 -30.14
CA LYS A 387 -22.49 28.28 -30.90
C LYS A 387 -22.48 29.47 -31.85
N LEU A 388 -21.88 30.58 -31.46
CA LEU A 388 -21.70 31.74 -32.33
C LEU A 388 -20.83 31.37 -33.53
N ASP A 389 -19.69 30.71 -33.29
CA ASP A 389 -18.78 30.24 -34.34
C ASP A 389 -19.44 29.27 -35.32
N SER A 390 -20.28 28.35 -34.83
CA SER A 390 -21.00 27.43 -35.72
C SER A 390 -22.08 28.13 -36.56
N LEU A 391 -22.72 29.18 -36.04
CA LEU A 391 -23.71 29.98 -36.78
C LEU A 391 -23.08 30.90 -37.84
N THR A 392 -21.90 31.47 -37.58
CA THR A 392 -21.15 32.24 -38.60
C THR A 392 -20.71 31.34 -39.76
N VAL A 393 -20.27 30.12 -39.49
CA VAL A 393 -19.89 29.14 -40.52
C VAL A 393 -21.09 28.69 -41.37
N GLU A 394 -22.30 28.58 -40.79
CA GLU A 394 -23.52 28.27 -41.56
C GLU A 394 -24.02 29.44 -42.42
N GLN A 395 -23.85 30.68 -41.96
CA GLN A 395 -24.20 31.88 -42.75
C GLN A 395 -23.27 32.08 -43.96
N GLU A 396 -21.98 31.75 -43.84
CA GLU A 396 -21.04 31.80 -44.97
C GLU A 396 -21.29 30.71 -46.03
N ARG A 397 -21.98 29.62 -45.67
CA ARG A 397 -22.35 28.52 -46.58
C ARG A 397 -23.69 28.71 -47.30
N SER A 398 -24.46 29.75 -46.96
CA SER A 398 -25.71 30.09 -47.68
C SER A 398 -25.41 31.00 -48.88
N PRO A 399 -25.61 30.53 -50.14
CA PRO A 399 -25.28 31.33 -51.31
C PRO A 399 -26.24 32.52 -51.42
N LYS A 400 -25.67 33.73 -51.53
CA LYS A 400 -26.42 34.95 -51.87
C LYS A 400 -27.17 34.71 -53.18
N LYS A 401 -28.50 34.75 -53.12
CA LYS A 401 -29.39 34.73 -54.29
C LYS A 401 -29.20 35.95 -55.18
#